data_AF-X1M7J5-F1
#
_entry.id   AF-X1M7J5-F1
#
_cell.length_a   1.000
_cell.length_b   1.000
_cell.length_c   1.000
_cell.angle_alpha   90.00
_cell.angle_beta   90.00
_cell.angle_gamma   90.00
#
_symmetry.space_group_name_H-M   'P 1'
#
loop_
_entity.id
_entity.type
_entity.pdbx_description
1 polymer ?
#
loop_
_entity_poly.entity_id
_entity_poly.type
_entity_poly.pdbx_seq_one_letter_code
_entity_poly.pdbx_strand_id
1 'polypeptide(L)' 'MKIGFLTALVPDMTLEQLIKWGAEKGFKIIEVACWPKAF' A
#
# COMPACT_ATOMS: atom_id res chain seq x y z
N MET A 1 10.78 1.77 16.07
CA MET A 1 10.73 0.97 14.82
C MET A 1 9.42 1.24 14.10
N LYS A 2 9.43 1.48 12.78
CA LYS A 2 8.23 1.67 11.95
C LYS A 2 8.12 0.49 10.97
N ILE A 3 6.94 -0.12 10.89
CA ILE A 3 6.63 -1.21 9.95
C ILE A 3 5.65 -0.69 8.92
N GLY A 4 5.89 -1.03 7.65
CA GLY A 4 5.06 -0.64 6.52
C GLY A 4 4.76 -1.82 5.60
N PHE A 5 4.14 -1.53 4.46
CA PHE A 5 3.79 -2.51 3.43
C PHE A 5 3.97 -1.93 2.02
N LEU A 6 4.15 -2.81 1.05
CA LEU A 6 4.28 -2.49 -0.38
C LEU A 6 2.91 -2.59 -1.05
N THR A 7 2.52 -1.57 -1.83
CA THR A 7 1.19 -1.52 -2.48
C THR A 7 0.96 -2.64 -3.49
N ALA A 8 2.01 -3.28 -4.01
CA ALA A 8 1.92 -4.40 -4.95
C ALA A 8 1.20 -5.65 -4.37
N LEU A 9 1.05 -5.75 -3.04
CA LEU A 9 0.35 -6.86 -2.39
C LEU A 9 -1.17 -6.84 -2.63
N VAL A 10 -1.75 -5.68 -2.95
CA VAL A 10 -3.20 -5.51 -3.10
C VAL A 10 -3.48 -4.58 -4.31
N PRO A 11 -3.30 -5.07 -5.55
CA PRO A 11 -3.29 -4.24 -6.75
C PRO A 11 -4.65 -3.66 -7.14
N ASP A 12 -5.75 -4.20 -6.61
CA ASP A 12 -7.12 -3.78 -6.94
C ASP A 12 -7.62 -2.59 -6.10
N MET A 13 -6.85 -2.16 -5.09
CA MET A 13 -7.20 -1.00 -4.27
C MET A 13 -6.59 0.29 -4.82
N THR A 14 -7.33 1.39 -4.71
CA THR A 14 -6.76 2.73 -4.95
C THR A 14 -5.75 3.08 -3.85
N LEU A 15 -4.90 4.08 -4.10
CA LEU A 15 -3.93 4.55 -3.12
C LEU A 15 -4.62 5.04 -1.83
N GLU A 16 -5.76 5.73 -1.95
CA GLU A 16 -6.55 6.21 -0.81
C GLU A 16 -7.09 5.05 0.04
N GLN A 17 -7.58 3.99 -0.62
CA GLN A 17 -8.05 2.79 0.06
C GLN A 17 -6.92 2.10 0.82
N LEU A 18 -5.72 2.01 0.21
CA LEU A 18 -4.53 1.43 0.83
C LEU A 18 -4.06 2.24 2.04
N ILE A 19 -4.07 3.57 1.95
CA ILE A 19 -3.71 4.44 3.07
C ILE A 19 -4.66 4.20 4.25
N LYS A 20 -5.98 4.21 3.99
CA LYS A 20 -6.99 3.99 5.03
C LYS A 20 -6.84 2.60 5.66
N TRP A 21 -6.74 1.56 4.83
CA TRP A 21 -6.55 0.18 5.28
C TRP A 21 -5.26 0.02 6.08
N GLY A 22 -4.16 0.59 5.61
CA GLY A 22 -2.86 0.53 6.27
C GLY A 22 -2.88 1.14 7.65
N ALA A 23 -3.53 2.30 7.80
CA ALA A 23 -3.72 2.96 9.08
C ALA A 23 -4.59 2.11 10.03
N GLU A 24 -5.68 1.53 9.55
CA GLU A 24 -6.55 0.62 10.34
C GLU A 24 -5.82 -0.64 10.83
N LYS A 25 -4.85 -1.14 10.05
CA LYS A 25 -4.00 -2.28 10.43
C LYS A 25 -2.80 -1.92 11.30
N GLY A 26 -2.57 -0.63 11.56
CA GLY A 26 -1.47 -0.15 12.40
C GLY A 26 -0.12 -0.03 11.69
N PHE A 27 -0.10 -0.10 10.35
CA PHE A 27 1.10 0.22 9.57
C PHE A 27 1.40 1.72 9.66
N LYS A 28 2.68 2.05 9.70
CA LYS A 28 3.16 3.42 9.90
C LYS A 28 3.87 4.00 8.68
N ILE A 29 4.06 3.18 7.65
CA ILE A 29 4.75 3.51 6.40
C ILE A 29 4.03 2.78 5.26
N ILE A 30 4.03 3.38 4.07
CA ILE A 30 3.57 2.77 2.82
C ILE A 30 4.68 2.93 1.78
N GLU A 31 4.96 1.86 1.02
CA GLU A 31 5.87 1.88 -0.13
C GLU A 31 5.04 1.77 -1.41
N VAL A 32 5.10 2.77 -2.27
CA VAL A 32 4.25 2.88 -3.46
C VAL A 32 4.96 2.25 -4.67
N ALA A 33 4.37 1.17 -5.20
CA ALA A 33 4.79 0.57 -6.46
C ALA A 33 4.29 1.41 -7.64
N CYS A 34 5.20 1.97 -8.42
CA CYS A 34 4.92 2.82 -9.58
C CYS A 34 5.30 2.15 -10.92
N TRP A 35 5.28 0.82 -10.97
CA TRP A 35 5.61 0.10 -12.20
C TRP A 35 4.47 0.27 -13.21
N PRO A 36 4.75 0.19 -14.52
CA PRO A 36 3.70 0.05 -15.51
C PRO A 36 2.81 -1.12 -15.13
N LYS A 37 1.50 -1.05 -15.42
CA LYS A 37 0.64 -2.24 -15.33
C LYS A 37 1.29 -3.32 -16.20
N ALA A 38 1.80 -4.38 -15.56
CA ALA A 38 2.14 -5.59 -16.27
C ALA A 38 0.83 -6.10 -16.91
N PHE A 39 0.91 -6.45 -18.19
CA PHE A 39 -0.21 -6.84 -19.05
C PHE A 39 -1.25 -7.71 -18.37
#